data_AF-A0A2P8FN73-F1
#
_entry.id   AF-A0A2P8FN73-F1
#
_cell.length_a   1.000
_cell.length_b   1.000
_cell.length_c   1.000
_cell.angle_alpha   90.00
_cell.angle_beta   90.00
_cell.angle_gamma   90.00
#
_symmetry.space_group_name_H-M   'P 1'
#
loop_
_entity.id
_entity.type
_entity.pdbx_description
1 polymer ?
#
loop_
_entity_poly.entity_id
_entity_poly.type
_entity_poly.pdbx_seq_one_letter_code
_entity_poly.pdbx_strand_id
1 'polypeptide(L)'
;MPYPINPDRSVPWNDLPELPISEELYRNIDVYEALANAKAALGRLQGRSIAIPNQAILINTISLQEAKASSAIENIFTTDDELYKAFSEQRLNETSGSAKEVLRYREALWFGHDFLKDSDRFSEDYFRVVYQEIYQTTEGIRPPFIQTHIRQGGTGPNAGKPVYTPPRGAGIIEAKLTNLVNFLNDDETFKVDPVLKMAIGHYQFEAIHPFRDGNGRTGRIFNINYLTHKGLLDYPILFLSRYILDHREDYYNGLMGVSQRGEWNIWLKFMLNAIEATAILTYNKINDILNTKDAIRQVILDDTAITRPELLVNAIFTQPFTRVKHLTDQRLYAENTAKKYLNQLVDLGVLQRKVIQGNHYYLNLELYRILGE
;
A
#
# COMPACT_ATOMS: atom_id res chain seq x y z
N MET A 1 18.67 -9.83 27.47
CA MET A 1 17.62 -10.73 28.05
C MET A 1 16.70 -11.17 26.94
N PRO A 2 16.19 -12.42 26.92
CA PRO A 2 15.28 -12.88 25.87
C PRO A 2 14.02 -12.01 25.83
N TYR A 3 13.50 -11.75 24.63
CA TYR A 3 12.27 -10.98 24.45
C TYR A 3 11.09 -11.70 25.12
N PRO A 4 10.25 -11.02 25.92
CA PRO A 4 9.09 -11.66 26.52
C PRO A 4 8.13 -12.18 25.44
N ILE A 5 7.74 -13.44 25.55
CA ILE A 5 6.82 -14.10 24.61
C ILE A 5 5.41 -14.16 25.18
N ASN A 6 4.40 -14.25 24.31
CA ASN A 6 3.02 -14.49 24.67
C ASN A 6 2.89 -15.87 25.34
N PRO A 7 2.57 -15.92 26.64
CA PRO A 7 2.54 -17.17 27.39
C PRO A 7 1.32 -18.05 27.05
N ASP A 8 0.22 -17.45 26.58
CA ASP A 8 -1.02 -18.16 26.22
C ASP A 8 -1.75 -17.44 25.08
N ARG A 9 -1.81 -18.11 23.92
CA ARG A 9 -2.42 -17.59 22.68
C ARG A 9 -3.92 -17.34 22.79
N SER A 10 -4.59 -17.89 23.80
CA SER A 10 -6.02 -17.75 24.05
C SER A 10 -6.37 -16.62 25.03
N VAL A 11 -5.36 -16.07 25.72
CA VAL A 11 -5.51 -15.02 26.73
C VAL A 11 -5.02 -13.68 26.16
N PRO A 12 -5.73 -12.57 26.40
CA PRO A 12 -5.26 -11.24 26.00
C PRO A 12 -3.85 -10.95 26.52
N TRP A 13 -2.92 -10.67 25.61
CA TRP A 13 -1.53 -10.37 25.98
C TRP A 13 -1.36 -8.91 26.41
N ASN A 14 -1.95 -8.55 27.55
CA ASN A 14 -1.94 -7.17 28.07
C ASN A 14 -0.52 -6.67 28.41
N ASP A 15 0.37 -7.60 28.78
CA ASP A 15 1.79 -7.34 29.04
C ASP A 15 2.64 -7.39 27.75
N LEU A 16 2.04 -7.19 26.58
CA LEU A 16 2.76 -6.98 25.31
C LEU A 16 3.92 -5.99 25.55
N PRO A 17 5.18 -6.38 25.32
CA PRO A 17 6.32 -5.52 25.63
C PRO A 17 6.24 -4.15 24.95
N GLU A 18 6.54 -3.10 25.71
CA GLU A 18 6.61 -1.73 25.20
C GLU A 18 7.81 -1.55 24.27
N LEU A 19 7.71 -0.58 23.36
CA LEU A 19 8.84 -0.08 22.58
C LEU A 19 9.65 0.93 23.41
N PRO A 20 10.97 1.05 23.18
CA PRO A 20 11.76 0.33 22.19
C PRO A 20 12.11 -1.10 22.62
N ILE A 21 12.28 -2.00 21.64
CA ILE A 21 12.86 -3.32 21.91
C ILE A 21 14.37 -3.23 22.19
N SER A 22 14.92 -4.24 22.85
CA SER A 22 16.37 -4.32 23.12
C SER A 22 17.19 -4.25 21.83
N GLU A 23 18.28 -3.49 21.85
CA GLU A 23 19.17 -3.33 20.71
C GLU A 23 19.74 -4.65 20.18
N GLU A 24 19.98 -5.62 21.06
CA GLU A 24 20.50 -6.95 20.71
C GLU A 24 19.60 -7.69 19.70
N LEU A 25 18.31 -7.35 19.65
CA LEU A 25 17.31 -8.00 18.79
C LEU A 25 17.38 -7.53 17.33
N TYR A 26 17.93 -6.34 17.06
CA TYR A 26 18.01 -5.76 15.71
C TYR A 26 19.43 -5.34 15.29
N ARG A 27 20.35 -5.11 16.24
CA ARG A 27 21.75 -4.74 15.97
C ARG A 27 22.63 -5.96 15.74
N ASN A 28 22.42 -6.64 14.63
CA ASN A 28 23.23 -7.77 14.20
C ASN A 28 23.56 -7.68 12.70
N ILE A 29 24.57 -8.44 12.29
CA ILE A 29 25.14 -8.40 10.92
C ILE A 29 24.05 -8.66 9.88
N ASP A 30 23.32 -9.78 10.01
CA ASP A 30 22.28 -10.16 9.05
C ASP A 30 21.20 -9.08 8.83
N VAL A 31 20.72 -8.47 9.92
CA VAL A 31 19.70 -7.40 9.84
C VAL A 31 20.30 -6.15 9.21
N TYR A 32 21.55 -5.83 9.49
CA TYR A 32 22.19 -4.62 8.99
C TYR A 32 22.62 -4.75 7.52
N GLU A 33 23.00 -5.95 7.07
CA GLU A 33 23.21 -6.27 5.66
C GLU A 33 21.91 -6.14 4.87
N ALA A 34 20.81 -6.75 5.35
CA ALA A 34 19.50 -6.61 4.72
C ALA A 34 19.01 -5.15 4.72
N LEU A 35 19.29 -4.41 5.80
CA LEU A 35 18.97 -2.98 5.90
C LEU A 35 19.72 -2.15 4.87
N ALA A 36 21.02 -2.42 4.67
CA ALA A 36 21.82 -1.72 3.67
C ALA A 36 21.25 -1.92 2.27
N ASN A 37 20.88 -3.14 1.90
CA ASN A 37 20.28 -3.45 0.60
C ASN A 37 18.91 -2.77 0.43
N ALA A 38 18.03 -2.88 1.44
CA ALA A 38 16.72 -2.24 1.44
C ALA A 38 16.82 -0.71 1.25
N LYS A 39 17.74 -0.05 1.97
CA LYS A 39 17.97 1.39 1.84
C LYS A 39 18.55 1.78 0.48
N ALA A 40 19.47 0.98 -0.06
CA ALA A 40 20.01 1.22 -1.40
C ALA A 40 18.91 1.13 -2.48
N ALA A 41 18.02 0.15 -2.38
CA ALA A 41 16.88 -0.01 -3.26
C ALA A 41 15.88 1.14 -3.13
N LEU A 42 15.52 1.54 -1.90
CA LEU A 42 14.65 2.70 -1.65
C LEU A 42 15.24 3.99 -2.22
N GLY A 43 16.53 4.26 -2.01
CA GLY A 43 17.19 5.45 -2.55
C GLY A 43 17.17 5.50 -4.07
N ARG A 44 17.33 4.34 -4.75
CA ARG A 44 17.17 4.24 -6.21
C ARG A 44 15.74 4.56 -6.66
N LEU A 45 14.75 4.02 -5.96
CA LEU A 45 13.33 4.29 -6.24
C LEU A 45 13.02 5.79 -6.05
N GLN A 46 13.38 6.37 -4.91
CA GLN A 46 13.16 7.79 -4.60
C GLN A 46 13.81 8.70 -5.64
N GLY A 47 15.10 8.48 -5.95
CA GLY A 47 15.80 9.28 -6.94
C GLY A 47 15.15 9.22 -8.33
N ARG A 48 14.53 8.07 -8.67
CA ARG A 48 13.81 7.92 -9.93
C ARG A 48 12.43 8.55 -9.92
N SER A 49 11.70 8.52 -8.81
CA SER A 49 10.34 9.08 -8.73
C SER A 49 10.31 10.59 -8.90
N ILE A 50 11.30 11.32 -8.36
CA ILE A 50 11.40 12.79 -8.50
C ILE A 50 11.53 13.22 -9.97
N ALA A 51 12.21 12.42 -10.78
CA ALA A 51 12.47 12.74 -12.19
C ALA A 51 11.23 12.59 -13.09
N ILE A 52 10.08 12.14 -12.56
CA ILE A 52 8.87 11.92 -13.36
C ILE A 52 8.07 13.21 -13.52
N PRO A 53 7.89 13.72 -14.75
CA PRO A 53 7.19 15.00 -14.96
C PRO A 53 5.71 14.97 -14.58
N ASN A 54 5.05 13.81 -14.72
CA ASN A 54 3.65 13.62 -14.35
C ASN A 54 3.52 12.59 -13.23
N GLN A 55 3.56 13.07 -11.98
CA GLN A 55 3.42 12.25 -10.79
C GLN A 55 2.07 11.51 -10.73
N ALA A 56 1.02 12.04 -11.38
CA ALA A 56 -0.30 11.40 -11.38
C ALA A 56 -0.28 9.97 -11.96
N ILE A 57 0.69 9.64 -12.82
CA ILE A 57 0.89 8.29 -13.34
C ILE A 57 1.21 7.34 -12.18
N LEU A 58 2.18 7.67 -11.34
CA LEU A 58 2.55 6.83 -10.19
C LEU A 58 1.40 6.71 -9.19
N ILE A 59 0.75 7.85 -8.93
CA ILE A 59 -0.37 7.96 -8.00
C ILE A 59 -1.53 7.06 -8.44
N ASN A 60 -1.85 6.98 -9.72
CA ASN A 60 -3.03 6.26 -10.19
C ASN A 60 -2.74 4.81 -10.61
N THR A 61 -1.47 4.43 -10.71
CA THR A 61 -1.08 3.09 -11.13
C THR A 61 -0.49 2.29 -9.99
N ILE A 62 0.67 2.69 -9.46
CA ILE A 62 1.39 1.94 -8.43
C ILE A 62 0.61 1.87 -7.13
N SER A 63 -0.01 2.98 -6.68
CA SER A 63 -0.82 2.95 -5.45
C SER A 63 -2.07 2.07 -5.58
N LEU A 64 -2.60 1.91 -6.81
CA LEU A 64 -3.73 1.03 -7.07
C LEU A 64 -3.31 -0.44 -7.05
N GLN A 65 -2.11 -0.76 -7.55
CA GLN A 65 -1.52 -2.09 -7.44
C GLN A 65 -1.27 -2.48 -5.98
N GLU A 66 -0.69 -1.56 -5.20
CA GLU A 66 -0.53 -1.72 -3.76
C GLU A 66 -1.86 -1.98 -3.06
N ALA A 67 -2.90 -1.18 -3.36
CA ALA A 67 -4.23 -1.37 -2.80
C ALA A 67 -4.83 -2.73 -3.14
N LYS A 68 -4.68 -3.19 -4.40
CA LYS A 68 -5.17 -4.49 -4.85
C LYS A 68 -4.47 -5.62 -4.12
N ALA A 69 -3.13 -5.60 -4.02
CA ALA A 69 -2.38 -6.65 -3.33
C ALA A 69 -2.66 -6.65 -1.82
N SER A 70 -2.71 -5.48 -1.20
CA SER A 70 -3.00 -5.33 0.23
C SER A 70 -4.39 -5.85 0.61
N SER A 71 -5.40 -5.60 -0.22
CA SER A 71 -6.74 -6.15 -0.05
C SER A 71 -6.79 -7.67 -0.31
N ALA A 72 -6.03 -8.19 -1.27
CA ALA A 72 -5.96 -9.63 -1.55
C ALA A 72 -5.40 -10.43 -0.35
N ILE A 73 -4.50 -9.84 0.45
CA ILE A 73 -4.02 -10.44 1.70
C ILE A 73 -5.16 -10.67 2.70
N GLU A 74 -6.21 -9.84 2.68
CA GLU A 74 -7.42 -10.00 3.50
C GLU A 74 -8.52 -10.81 2.78
N ASN A 75 -8.18 -11.52 1.70
CA ASN A 75 -9.10 -12.27 0.84
C ASN A 75 -10.17 -11.41 0.13
N ILE A 76 -9.87 -10.12 -0.11
CA ILE A 76 -10.71 -9.23 -0.90
C ILE A 76 -10.16 -9.22 -2.33
N PHE A 77 -10.80 -9.99 -3.21
CA PHE A 77 -10.39 -10.17 -4.60
C PHE A 77 -11.27 -9.35 -5.55
N THR A 78 -10.65 -8.65 -6.48
CA THR A 78 -11.31 -7.95 -7.59
C THR A 78 -10.56 -8.23 -8.88
N THR A 79 -11.28 -8.25 -10.00
CA THR A 79 -10.64 -8.27 -11.31
C THR A 79 -10.10 -6.88 -11.67
N ASP A 80 -9.12 -6.81 -12.57
CA ASP A 80 -8.62 -5.53 -13.09
C ASP A 80 -9.74 -4.74 -13.80
N ASP A 81 -10.58 -5.43 -14.57
CA ASP A 81 -11.68 -4.81 -15.29
C ASP A 81 -12.69 -4.15 -14.34
N GLU A 82 -13.06 -4.81 -13.24
CA GLU A 82 -13.93 -4.24 -12.22
C GLU A 82 -13.27 -3.06 -11.50
N LEU A 83 -11.98 -3.17 -11.18
CA LEU A 83 -11.24 -2.15 -10.46
C LEU A 83 -11.07 -0.87 -11.30
N TYR A 84 -10.61 -1.00 -12.54
CA TYR A 84 -10.44 0.13 -13.43
C TYR A 84 -11.77 0.74 -13.86
N LYS A 85 -12.84 -0.07 -13.99
CA LYS A 85 -14.19 0.45 -14.17
C LYS A 85 -14.59 1.33 -12.99
N ALA A 86 -14.51 0.81 -11.76
CA ALA A 86 -14.88 1.54 -10.56
C ALA A 86 -14.08 2.84 -10.41
N PHE A 87 -12.78 2.79 -10.75
CA PHE A 87 -11.91 3.96 -10.75
C PHE A 87 -12.32 5.00 -11.80
N SER A 88 -12.61 4.57 -13.03
CA SER A 88 -13.03 5.44 -14.14
C SER A 88 -14.41 6.06 -13.93
N GLU A 89 -15.31 5.39 -13.21
CA GLU A 89 -16.67 5.87 -13.05
C GLU A 89 -16.80 7.02 -12.04
N GLN A 90 -15.78 7.28 -11.20
CA GLN A 90 -15.81 8.29 -10.12
C GLN A 90 -17.06 8.21 -9.21
N ARG A 91 -17.82 7.11 -9.31
CA ARG A 91 -19.03 6.83 -8.56
C ARG A 91 -18.77 5.66 -7.63
N LEU A 92 -18.00 5.92 -6.59
CA LEU A 92 -17.83 4.99 -5.46
C LEU A 92 -19.19 4.62 -4.84
N ASN A 93 -20.20 5.49 -4.97
CA ASN A 93 -21.53 5.28 -4.41
C ASN A 93 -22.36 4.22 -5.16
N GLU A 94 -22.05 3.91 -6.42
CA GLU A 94 -22.75 2.90 -7.24
C GLU A 94 -21.95 1.59 -7.39
N THR A 95 -20.70 1.57 -6.95
CA THR A 95 -19.86 0.37 -6.95
C THR A 95 -20.13 -0.41 -5.65
N SER A 96 -20.68 -1.62 -5.74
CA SER A 96 -20.75 -2.56 -4.60
C SER A 96 -19.68 -3.63 -4.75
N GLY A 97 -19.10 -4.10 -3.64
CA GLY A 97 -18.19 -5.25 -3.63
C GLY A 97 -16.70 -4.89 -3.57
N SER A 98 -15.86 -5.87 -3.86
CA SER A 98 -14.41 -5.86 -3.58
C SER A 98 -13.64 -4.74 -4.28
N ALA A 99 -14.05 -4.32 -5.48
CA ALA A 99 -13.42 -3.20 -6.20
C ALA A 99 -13.49 -1.88 -5.39
N LYS A 100 -14.63 -1.63 -4.72
CA LYS A 100 -14.80 -0.44 -3.88
C LYS A 100 -13.89 -0.47 -2.65
N GLU A 101 -13.73 -1.64 -2.04
CA GLU A 101 -12.82 -1.78 -0.90
C GLU A 101 -11.36 -1.54 -1.28
N VAL A 102 -10.94 -1.97 -2.47
CA VAL A 102 -9.60 -1.65 -3.00
C VAL A 102 -9.45 -0.15 -3.22
N LEU A 103 -10.45 0.52 -3.79
CA LEU A 103 -10.37 1.98 -4.00
C LEU A 103 -10.32 2.76 -2.67
N ARG A 104 -11.08 2.32 -1.65
CA ARG A 104 -11.03 2.92 -0.31
C ARG A 104 -9.66 2.76 0.35
N TYR A 105 -8.99 1.61 0.16
CA TYR A 105 -7.60 1.46 0.62
C TYR A 105 -6.69 2.49 -0.03
N ARG A 106 -6.78 2.66 -1.36
CA ARG A 106 -5.99 3.66 -2.09
C ARG A 106 -6.27 5.06 -1.54
N GLU A 107 -7.54 5.42 -1.32
CA GLU A 107 -7.93 6.72 -0.76
C GLU A 107 -7.36 6.92 0.63
N ALA A 108 -7.46 5.92 1.50
CA ALA A 108 -6.90 5.96 2.85
C ALA A 108 -5.37 6.08 2.88
N LEU A 109 -4.67 5.47 1.91
CA LEU A 109 -3.22 5.63 1.75
C LEU A 109 -2.85 7.09 1.52
N TRP A 110 -3.52 7.74 0.55
CA TRP A 110 -3.31 9.15 0.24
C TRP A 110 -3.77 10.07 1.37
N PHE A 111 -4.91 9.77 1.99
CA PHE A 111 -5.40 10.52 3.13
C PHE A 111 -4.39 10.52 4.28
N GLY A 112 -3.83 9.36 4.61
CA GLY A 112 -2.82 9.26 5.68
C GLY A 112 -1.52 10.01 5.32
N HIS A 113 -1.11 9.99 4.06
CA HIS A 113 0.04 10.77 3.58
C HIS A 113 -0.20 12.28 3.75
N ASP A 114 -1.35 12.77 3.31
CA ASP A 114 -1.70 14.19 3.41
C ASP A 114 -1.89 14.62 4.88
N PHE A 115 -2.49 13.76 5.72
CA PHE A 115 -2.57 13.97 7.17
C PHE A 115 -1.19 14.20 7.80
N LEU A 116 -0.18 13.42 7.42
CA LEU A 116 1.17 13.54 7.97
C LEU A 116 1.93 14.73 7.41
N LYS A 117 1.62 15.18 6.19
CA LYS A 117 2.15 16.45 5.67
C LYS A 117 1.66 17.66 6.47
N ASP A 118 0.40 17.63 6.89
CA ASP A 118 -0.21 18.75 7.62
C ASP A 118 0.12 18.73 9.11
N SER A 119 0.14 17.55 9.73
CA SER A 119 0.38 17.40 11.17
C SER A 119 1.86 17.28 11.55
N ASP A 120 2.71 16.88 10.59
CA ASP A 120 4.14 16.59 10.76
C ASP A 120 4.46 15.56 11.87
N ARG A 121 3.49 14.69 12.20
CA ARG A 121 3.69 13.62 13.19
C ARG A 121 2.62 12.55 13.17
N PHE A 122 2.98 11.35 13.62
CA PHE A 122 2.00 10.31 13.94
C PHE A 122 1.23 10.63 15.21
N SER A 123 -0.01 10.16 15.28
CA SER A 123 -0.90 10.25 16.44
C SER A 123 -1.82 9.02 16.49
N GLU A 124 -2.51 8.81 17.61
CA GLU A 124 -3.60 7.82 17.65
C GLU A 124 -4.70 8.16 16.64
N ASP A 125 -4.90 9.46 16.42
CA ASP A 125 -5.88 9.97 15.47
C ASP A 125 -5.55 9.55 14.05
N TYR A 126 -4.28 9.59 13.63
CA TYR A 126 -3.83 9.09 12.33
C TYR A 126 -4.33 7.66 12.07
N PHE A 127 -4.11 6.74 13.01
CA PHE A 127 -4.53 5.34 12.84
C PHE A 127 -6.05 5.23 12.77
N ARG A 128 -6.76 6.00 13.61
CA ARG A 128 -8.22 6.04 13.64
C ARG A 128 -8.79 6.54 12.31
N VAL A 129 -8.31 7.68 11.79
CA VAL A 129 -8.85 8.27 10.55
C VAL A 129 -8.52 7.41 9.34
N VAL A 130 -7.30 6.84 9.24
CA VAL A 130 -6.96 5.90 8.17
C VAL A 130 -7.88 4.68 8.20
N TYR A 131 -8.12 4.09 9.37
CA TYR A 131 -9.09 3.01 9.53
C TYR A 131 -10.51 3.42 9.09
N GLN A 132 -10.96 4.60 9.53
CA GLN A 132 -12.28 5.14 9.19
C GLN A 132 -12.45 5.36 7.68
N GLU A 133 -11.41 5.81 6.98
CA GLU A 133 -11.42 5.97 5.52
C GLU A 133 -11.53 4.63 4.80
N ILE A 134 -10.79 3.60 5.22
CA ILE A 134 -10.87 2.25 4.62
C ILE A 134 -12.27 1.66 4.78
N TYR A 135 -12.85 1.75 5.97
CA TYR A 135 -14.11 1.09 6.31
C TYR A 135 -15.34 1.95 6.09
N GLN A 136 -15.18 3.26 5.87
CA GLN A 136 -16.24 4.26 5.80
C GLN A 136 -17.15 4.15 7.04
N THR A 137 -16.51 4.24 8.21
CA THR A 137 -17.13 4.09 9.53
C THR A 137 -16.76 5.26 10.43
N THR A 138 -17.53 5.47 11.50
CA THR A 138 -17.20 6.40 12.59
C THR A 138 -16.64 5.68 13.82
N GLU A 139 -16.54 4.34 13.77
CA GLU A 139 -15.92 3.56 14.84
C GLU A 139 -14.44 3.94 15.02
N GLY A 140 -13.92 3.75 16.24
CA GLY A 140 -12.51 3.95 16.57
C GLY A 140 -11.93 2.70 17.21
N ILE A 141 -11.04 2.90 18.18
CA ILE A 141 -10.47 1.82 18.99
C ILE A 141 -11.59 0.92 19.53
N ARG A 142 -11.39 -0.40 19.44
CA ARG A 142 -12.39 -1.37 19.89
C ARG A 142 -12.66 -1.21 21.39
N PRO A 143 -13.93 -1.33 21.85
CA PRO A 143 -14.26 -1.18 23.26
C PRO A 143 -13.48 -2.16 24.16
N PRO A 144 -13.16 -1.79 25.41
CA PRO A 144 -12.28 -2.55 26.29
C PRO A 144 -12.81 -3.94 26.68
N PHE A 145 -14.13 -4.15 26.56
CA PHE A 145 -14.79 -5.42 26.83
C PHE A 145 -14.79 -6.39 25.64
N ILE A 146 -14.43 -5.93 24.42
CA ILE A 146 -14.36 -6.79 23.24
C ILE A 146 -13.12 -7.66 23.29
N GLN A 147 -13.35 -8.97 23.27
CA GLN A 147 -12.30 -9.98 23.14
C GLN A 147 -12.17 -10.39 21.68
N THR A 148 -10.98 -10.19 21.12
CA THR A 148 -10.64 -10.57 19.74
C THR A 148 -9.75 -11.81 19.79
N HIS A 149 -9.92 -12.74 18.85
CA HIS A 149 -9.00 -13.85 18.65
C HIS A 149 -8.56 -13.86 17.20
N ILE A 150 -7.26 -13.73 16.97
CA ILE A 150 -6.66 -14.03 15.67
C ILE A 150 -6.55 -15.55 15.59
N ARG A 151 -7.14 -16.14 14.56
CA ARG A 151 -7.27 -17.59 14.41
C ARG A 151 -6.51 -18.08 13.20
N GLN A 152 -6.02 -19.31 13.29
CA GLN A 152 -5.41 -20.00 12.16
C GLN A 152 -6.43 -20.15 11.03
N GLY A 153 -6.10 -19.66 9.84
CA GLY A 153 -6.90 -19.88 8.62
C GLY A 153 -6.70 -21.29 8.04
N GLY A 154 -7.43 -21.60 6.96
CA GLY A 154 -7.28 -22.83 6.18
C GLY A 154 -8.16 -24.00 6.61
N THR A 155 -7.89 -25.18 6.07
CA THR A 155 -8.64 -26.43 6.28
C THR A 155 -7.71 -27.50 6.84
N GLY A 156 -7.68 -27.65 8.17
CA GLY A 156 -6.82 -28.62 8.83
C GLY A 156 -7.14 -28.74 10.32
N PRO A 157 -6.49 -29.64 11.06
CA PRO A 157 -6.80 -29.91 12.47
C PRO A 157 -6.55 -28.72 13.41
N ASN A 158 -5.84 -27.70 12.93
CA ASN A 158 -5.59 -26.46 13.66
C ASN A 158 -6.41 -25.26 13.15
N ALA A 159 -7.20 -25.43 12.07
CA ALA A 159 -8.04 -24.36 11.54
C ALA A 159 -9.02 -23.87 12.62
N GLY A 160 -9.14 -22.54 12.72
CA GLY A 160 -10.00 -21.89 13.70
C GLY A 160 -9.43 -21.84 15.13
N LYS A 161 -8.29 -22.47 15.44
CA LYS A 161 -7.65 -22.32 16.76
C LYS A 161 -7.08 -20.91 16.93
N PRO A 162 -7.20 -20.29 18.12
CA PRO A 162 -6.53 -19.01 18.41
C PRO A 162 -5.01 -19.16 18.27
N VAL A 163 -4.40 -18.33 17.43
CA VAL A 163 -2.94 -18.21 17.29
C VAL A 163 -2.39 -17.00 18.04
N TYR A 164 -3.25 -16.03 18.32
CA TYR A 164 -2.93 -14.83 19.07
C TYR A 164 -4.21 -14.17 19.62
N THR A 165 -4.14 -13.61 20.82
CA THR A 165 -5.24 -12.84 21.44
C THR A 165 -4.69 -11.47 21.85
N PRO A 166 -5.03 -10.38 21.15
CA PRO A 166 -4.45 -9.06 21.38
C PRO A 166 -4.84 -8.47 22.74
N PRO A 167 -4.12 -7.43 23.22
CA PRO A 167 -4.42 -6.74 24.48
C PRO A 167 -5.88 -6.29 24.58
N ARG A 168 -6.47 -6.25 25.77
CA ARG A 168 -7.80 -5.68 26.02
C ARG A 168 -7.89 -5.06 27.41
N GLY A 169 -8.91 -4.23 27.61
CA GLY A 169 -9.19 -3.61 28.90
C GLY A 169 -9.07 -2.09 28.82
N ALA A 170 -9.66 -1.41 29.80
CA ALA A 170 -9.75 0.04 29.80
C ALA A 170 -8.35 0.69 29.84
N GLY A 171 -8.05 1.56 28.89
CA GLY A 171 -6.79 2.31 28.81
C GLY A 171 -5.58 1.50 28.32
N ILE A 172 -5.70 0.18 28.12
CA ILE A 172 -4.57 -0.66 27.73
C ILE A 172 -4.22 -0.46 26.26
N ILE A 173 -5.22 -0.44 25.37
CA ILE A 173 -4.96 -0.28 23.93
C ILE A 173 -4.44 1.14 23.65
N GLU A 174 -5.05 2.14 24.28
CA GLU A 174 -4.65 3.55 24.22
C GLU A 174 -3.21 3.73 24.69
N ALA A 175 -2.84 3.17 25.86
CA ALA A 175 -1.46 3.24 26.35
C ALA A 175 -0.45 2.61 25.37
N LYS A 176 -0.76 1.46 24.78
CA LYS A 176 0.11 0.80 23.78
C LYS A 176 0.23 1.62 22.50
N LEU A 177 -0.86 2.24 22.03
CA LEU A 177 -0.83 3.13 20.87
C LEU A 177 -0.04 4.40 21.15
N THR A 178 -0.20 5.00 22.33
CA THR A 178 0.62 6.11 22.79
C THR A 178 2.11 5.73 22.79
N ASN A 179 2.48 4.55 23.29
CA ASN A 179 3.87 4.06 23.23
C ASN A 179 4.38 3.92 21.79
N LEU A 180 3.58 3.30 20.91
CA LEU A 180 3.91 3.17 19.49
C LEU A 180 4.13 4.56 18.85
N VAL A 181 3.20 5.50 19.04
CA VAL A 181 3.28 6.85 18.48
C VAL A 181 4.51 7.60 18.99
N ASN A 182 4.84 7.47 20.28
CA ASN A 182 6.05 8.07 20.84
C ASN A 182 7.31 7.47 20.18
N PHE A 183 7.35 6.14 20.01
CA PHE A 183 8.46 5.47 19.33
C PHE A 183 8.65 5.94 17.89
N LEU A 184 7.56 6.11 17.13
CA LEU A 184 7.60 6.55 15.73
C LEU A 184 8.07 8.01 15.56
N ASN A 185 7.73 8.88 16.50
CA ASN A 185 8.02 10.31 16.41
C ASN A 185 9.37 10.70 17.01
N ASP A 186 9.86 10.00 18.04
CA ASP A 186 11.07 10.40 18.77
C ASP A 186 12.33 9.73 18.21
N ASP A 187 12.99 10.38 17.26
CA ASP A 187 14.24 9.91 16.66
C ASP A 187 15.50 10.26 17.48
N GLU A 188 15.38 11.20 18.42
CA GLU A 188 16.50 11.63 19.28
C GLU A 188 16.76 10.61 20.39
N THR A 189 15.69 10.20 21.09
CA THR A 189 15.73 9.18 22.13
C THR A 189 15.88 7.80 21.53
N PHE A 190 15.08 7.47 20.49
CA PHE A 190 15.10 6.16 19.85
C PHE A 190 15.91 6.21 18.56
N LYS A 191 17.24 6.09 18.70
CA LYS A 191 18.23 6.08 17.61
C LYS A 191 18.21 4.77 16.81
N VAL A 192 17.06 4.48 16.21
CA VAL A 192 16.81 3.32 15.34
C VAL A 192 16.67 3.82 13.91
N ASP A 193 17.29 3.12 12.95
CA ASP A 193 17.12 3.48 11.53
C ASP A 193 15.62 3.48 11.16
N PRO A 194 15.12 4.48 10.41
CA PRO A 194 13.69 4.57 10.10
C PRO A 194 13.10 3.33 9.45
N VAL A 195 13.85 2.60 8.60
CA VAL A 195 13.34 1.38 7.97
C VAL A 195 13.12 0.26 9.00
N LEU A 196 14.04 0.12 9.96
CA LEU A 196 13.88 -0.80 11.09
C LEU A 196 12.76 -0.35 12.01
N LYS A 197 12.67 0.95 12.29
CA LYS A 197 11.63 1.55 13.13
C LYS A 197 10.24 1.29 12.55
N MET A 198 10.09 1.38 11.23
CA MET A 198 8.87 0.99 10.51
C MET A 198 8.53 -0.48 10.74
N ALA A 199 9.46 -1.40 10.48
CA ALA A 199 9.21 -2.83 10.62
C ALA A 199 8.88 -3.24 12.07
N ILE A 200 9.52 -2.62 13.06
CA ILE A 200 9.22 -2.81 14.49
C ILE A 200 7.84 -2.26 14.84
N GLY A 201 7.55 -1.02 14.39
CA GLY A 201 6.25 -0.38 14.60
C GLY A 201 5.11 -1.16 13.96
N HIS A 202 5.36 -1.78 12.79
CA HIS A 202 4.36 -2.59 12.08
C HIS A 202 3.95 -3.80 12.89
N TYR A 203 4.92 -4.58 13.39
CA TYR A 203 4.64 -5.68 14.30
C TYR A 203 3.85 -5.19 15.52
N GLN A 204 4.29 -4.09 16.15
CA GLN A 204 3.64 -3.58 17.35
C GLN A 204 2.18 -3.20 17.08
N PHE A 205 1.89 -2.53 15.96
CA PHE A 205 0.54 -2.17 15.56
C PHE A 205 -0.34 -3.41 15.33
N GLU A 206 0.15 -4.40 14.60
CA GLU A 206 -0.56 -5.67 14.36
C GLU A 206 -0.80 -6.44 15.67
N ALA A 207 0.16 -6.41 16.60
CA ALA A 207 0.07 -7.07 17.90
C ALA A 207 -0.91 -6.36 18.86
N ILE A 208 -1.00 -5.02 18.80
CA ILE A 208 -2.00 -4.24 19.55
C ILE A 208 -3.40 -4.55 19.01
N HIS A 209 -3.54 -4.64 17.69
CA HIS A 209 -4.79 -4.91 16.98
C HIS A 209 -5.94 -4.01 17.49
N PRO A 210 -5.80 -2.67 17.35
CA PRO A 210 -6.66 -1.70 18.04
C PRO A 210 -8.10 -1.64 17.52
N PHE A 211 -8.37 -2.05 16.29
CA PHE A 211 -9.68 -1.96 15.66
C PHE A 211 -10.39 -3.32 15.64
N ARG A 212 -11.72 -3.31 15.44
CA ARG A 212 -12.52 -4.56 15.34
C ARG A 212 -12.19 -5.38 14.10
N ASP A 213 -11.81 -4.69 13.03
CA ASP A 213 -11.35 -5.24 11.77
C ASP A 213 -10.40 -4.21 11.11
N GLY A 214 -9.73 -4.56 10.02
CA GLY A 214 -8.99 -3.59 9.21
C GLY A 214 -7.56 -3.34 9.64
N ASN A 215 -7.14 -3.91 10.76
CA ASN A 215 -5.80 -3.74 11.32
C ASN A 215 -4.71 -4.05 10.28
N GLY A 216 -4.82 -5.17 9.56
CA GLY A 216 -3.86 -5.53 8.52
C GLY A 216 -3.68 -4.44 7.45
N ARG A 217 -4.80 -3.92 6.93
CA ARG A 217 -4.80 -2.88 5.89
C ARG A 217 -4.27 -1.55 6.43
N THR A 218 -4.71 -1.13 7.61
CA THR A 218 -4.23 0.09 8.26
C THR A 218 -2.73 0.01 8.58
N GLY A 219 -2.23 -1.13 9.05
CA GLY A 219 -0.82 -1.36 9.33
C GLY A 219 0.05 -1.26 8.06
N ARG A 220 -0.41 -1.86 6.96
CA ARG A 220 0.30 -1.77 5.66
C ARG A 220 0.31 -0.35 5.08
N ILE A 221 -0.77 0.43 5.23
CA ILE A 221 -0.78 1.86 4.90
C ILE A 221 0.20 2.64 5.78
N PHE A 222 0.18 2.38 7.09
CA PHE A 222 1.11 2.97 8.06
C PHE A 222 2.58 2.78 7.62
N ASN A 223 2.96 1.60 7.16
CA ASN A 223 4.33 1.34 6.72
C ASN A 223 4.79 2.29 5.61
N ILE A 224 3.97 2.44 4.58
CA ILE A 224 4.30 3.27 3.41
C ILE A 224 4.32 4.74 3.81
N ASN A 225 3.28 5.19 4.52
CA ASN A 225 3.18 6.58 4.98
C ASN A 225 4.31 6.95 5.95
N TYR A 226 4.77 6.03 6.79
CA TYR A 226 5.92 6.25 7.67
C TYR A 226 7.21 6.45 6.87
N LEU A 227 7.49 5.59 5.89
CA LEU A 227 8.68 5.74 5.04
C LEU A 227 8.65 7.05 4.25
N THR A 228 7.49 7.43 3.71
CA THR A 228 7.31 8.69 3.00
C THR A 228 7.46 9.91 3.92
N HIS A 229 6.85 9.88 5.10
CA HIS A 229 6.96 10.96 6.09
C HIS A 229 8.40 11.16 6.60
N LYS A 230 9.18 10.08 6.73
CA LYS A 230 10.61 10.14 7.07
C LYS A 230 11.52 10.52 5.88
N GLY A 231 10.94 10.89 4.73
CA GLY A 231 11.68 11.37 3.56
C GLY A 231 12.49 10.29 2.84
N LEU A 232 12.21 9.01 3.09
CA LEU A 232 12.82 7.90 2.33
C LEU A 232 12.14 7.68 0.97
N LEU A 233 10.95 8.27 0.79
CA LEU A 233 10.20 8.37 -0.45
C LEU A 233 9.51 9.73 -0.45
N ASP A 234 9.31 10.35 -1.61
CA ASP A 234 8.56 11.63 -1.69
C ASP A 234 7.05 11.43 -1.80
N TYR A 235 6.64 10.24 -2.25
CA TYR A 235 5.27 9.83 -2.46
C TYR A 235 5.06 8.39 -1.95
N PRO A 236 3.83 8.02 -1.54
CA PRO A 236 3.51 6.67 -1.09
C PRO A 236 3.38 5.70 -2.28
N ILE A 237 4.51 5.40 -2.93
CA ILE A 237 4.58 4.62 -4.17
C ILE A 237 5.30 3.28 -4.01
N LEU A 238 5.51 2.78 -2.78
CA LEU A 238 6.12 1.48 -2.58
C LEU A 238 5.08 0.37 -2.75
N PHE A 239 5.30 -0.56 -3.69
CA PHE A 239 4.42 -1.71 -3.90
C PHE A 239 4.70 -2.85 -2.90
N LEU A 240 4.76 -2.52 -1.60
CA LEU A 240 5.22 -3.41 -0.53
C LEU A 240 4.35 -4.67 -0.40
N SER A 241 3.03 -4.53 -0.55
CA SER A 241 2.09 -5.63 -0.38
C SER A 241 2.24 -6.72 -1.44
N ARG A 242 2.92 -6.47 -2.58
CA ARG A 242 3.21 -7.51 -3.56
C ARG A 242 4.02 -8.66 -2.95
N TYR A 243 5.12 -8.33 -2.29
CA TYR A 243 5.97 -9.35 -1.68
C TYR A 243 5.26 -10.03 -0.51
N ILE A 244 4.51 -9.28 0.30
CA ILE A 244 3.74 -9.84 1.41
C ILE A 244 2.68 -10.81 0.89
N LEU A 245 2.01 -10.50 -0.22
CA LEU A 245 1.01 -11.39 -0.84
C LEU A 245 1.66 -12.67 -1.36
N ASP A 246 2.78 -12.55 -2.07
CA ASP A 246 3.52 -13.70 -2.63
C ASP A 246 4.09 -14.61 -1.52
N HIS A 247 4.37 -14.06 -0.33
CA HIS A 247 4.94 -14.75 0.83
C HIS A 247 4.01 -14.66 2.05
N ARG A 248 2.69 -14.78 1.82
CA ARG A 248 1.66 -14.56 2.86
C ARG A 248 1.84 -15.44 4.10
N GLU A 249 2.24 -16.70 3.90
CA GLU A 249 2.48 -17.62 5.01
C GLU A 249 3.68 -17.17 5.86
N ASP A 250 4.79 -16.79 5.21
CA ASP A 250 6.00 -16.31 5.89
C ASP A 250 5.75 -15.02 6.67
N TYR A 251 4.93 -14.10 6.12
CA TYR A 251 4.52 -12.88 6.80
C TYR A 251 3.81 -13.17 8.13
N TYR A 252 2.78 -14.03 8.12
CA TYR A 252 2.07 -14.39 9.35
C TYR A 252 2.93 -15.25 10.28
N ASN A 253 3.77 -16.12 9.74
CA ASN A 253 4.74 -16.90 10.52
C ASN A 253 5.76 -15.99 11.22
N GLY A 254 6.19 -14.90 10.59
CA GLY A 254 7.05 -13.89 11.17
C GLY A 254 6.37 -13.16 12.35
N LEU A 255 5.15 -12.68 12.17
CA LEU A 255 4.36 -12.06 13.26
C LEU A 255 4.17 -13.03 14.44
N MET A 256 3.83 -14.29 14.16
CA MET A 256 3.71 -15.33 15.18
C MET A 256 5.06 -15.67 15.82
N GLY A 257 6.15 -15.69 15.07
CA GLY A 257 7.48 -16.00 15.55
C GLY A 257 7.98 -14.98 16.57
N VAL A 258 7.70 -13.69 16.36
CA VAL A 258 8.02 -12.65 17.34
C VAL A 258 7.23 -12.86 18.63
N SER A 259 5.90 -12.98 18.54
CA SER A 259 5.07 -13.13 19.72
C SER A 259 5.30 -14.44 20.48
N GLN A 260 5.66 -15.54 19.80
CA GLN A 260 5.76 -16.87 20.43
C GLN A 260 7.20 -17.26 20.80
N ARG A 261 8.21 -16.72 20.12
CA ARG A 261 9.62 -17.13 20.23
C ARG A 261 10.60 -15.96 20.30
N GLY A 262 10.12 -14.72 20.22
CA GLY A 262 10.98 -13.53 20.23
C GLY A 262 11.83 -13.39 18.97
N GLU A 263 11.43 -14.00 17.84
CA GLU A 263 12.20 -14.08 16.60
C GLU A 263 12.20 -12.78 15.78
N TRP A 264 12.63 -11.68 16.40
CA TRP A 264 12.74 -10.36 15.78
C TRP A 264 13.64 -10.36 14.55
N ASN A 265 14.75 -11.11 14.57
CA ASN A 265 15.68 -11.18 13.43
C ASN A 265 14.98 -11.68 12.15
N ILE A 266 14.18 -12.74 12.25
CA ILE A 266 13.45 -13.32 11.12
C ILE A 266 12.42 -12.33 10.58
N TRP A 267 11.64 -11.70 11.47
CA TRP A 267 10.66 -10.68 11.10
C TRP A 267 11.30 -9.47 10.40
N LEU A 268 12.38 -8.95 10.96
CA LEU A 268 13.08 -7.78 10.40
C LEU A 268 13.66 -8.12 9.02
N LYS A 269 14.34 -9.26 8.87
CA LYS A 269 14.86 -9.69 7.56
C LYS A 269 13.74 -9.87 6.54
N PHE A 270 12.59 -10.44 6.92
CA PHE A 270 11.44 -10.56 6.03
C PHE A 270 10.98 -9.19 5.52
N MET A 271 10.76 -8.23 6.42
CA MET A 271 10.31 -6.88 6.05
C MET A 271 11.35 -6.13 5.22
N LEU A 272 12.64 -6.25 5.54
CA LEU A 272 13.72 -5.62 4.78
C LEU A 272 13.85 -6.20 3.37
N ASN A 273 13.77 -7.51 3.22
CA ASN A 273 13.75 -8.17 1.91
C ASN A 273 12.52 -7.77 1.09
N ALA A 274 11.36 -7.64 1.74
CA ALA A 274 10.14 -7.16 1.10
C ALA A 274 10.33 -5.73 0.55
N ILE A 275 10.93 -4.83 1.33
CA ILE A 275 11.23 -3.46 0.90
C ILE A 275 12.22 -3.45 -0.26
N GLU A 276 13.32 -4.21 -0.16
CA GLU A 276 14.32 -4.31 -1.23
C GLU A 276 13.68 -4.77 -2.55
N ALA A 277 13.01 -5.92 -2.51
CA ALA A 277 12.41 -6.53 -3.69
C ALA A 277 11.35 -5.63 -4.32
N THR A 278 10.48 -5.01 -3.51
CA THR A 278 9.38 -4.19 -4.02
C THR A 278 9.82 -2.80 -4.44
N ALA A 279 10.89 -2.25 -3.86
CA ALA A 279 11.50 -1.02 -4.33
C ALA A 279 12.16 -1.22 -5.71
N ILE A 280 12.87 -2.33 -5.92
CA ILE A 280 13.45 -2.71 -7.23
C ILE A 280 12.34 -2.95 -8.26
N LEU A 281 11.31 -3.73 -7.90
CA LEU A 281 10.17 -3.99 -8.76
C LEU A 281 9.50 -2.68 -9.20
N THR A 282 9.24 -1.78 -8.25
CA THR A 282 8.59 -0.51 -8.55
C THR A 282 9.48 0.37 -9.42
N TYR A 283 10.79 0.43 -9.13
CA TYR A 283 11.76 1.16 -9.96
C TYR A 283 11.74 0.67 -11.41
N ASN A 284 11.74 -0.64 -11.64
CA ASN A 284 11.68 -1.22 -12.99
C ASN A 284 10.37 -0.89 -13.69
N LYS A 285 9.23 -1.05 -13.02
CA LYS A 285 7.90 -0.67 -13.56
C LYS A 285 7.85 0.79 -13.98
N ILE A 286 8.41 1.68 -13.17
CA ILE A 286 8.50 3.10 -13.50
C ILE A 286 9.30 3.31 -14.80
N ASN A 287 10.44 2.64 -14.94
CA ASN A 287 11.24 2.74 -16.16
C ASN A 287 10.51 2.20 -17.38
N ASP A 288 9.84 1.07 -17.26
CA ASP A 288 9.06 0.48 -18.35
C ASP A 288 7.92 1.40 -18.79
N ILE A 289 7.21 2.01 -17.82
CA ILE A 289 6.17 3.00 -18.10
C ILE A 289 6.74 4.20 -18.85
N LEU A 290 7.88 4.74 -18.41
CA LEU A 290 8.50 5.91 -19.03
C LEU A 290 9.01 5.60 -20.45
N ASN A 291 9.74 4.50 -20.63
CA ASN A 291 10.25 4.08 -21.92
C ASN A 291 9.12 3.84 -22.92
N THR A 292 8.05 3.17 -22.48
CA THR A 292 6.86 2.92 -23.29
C THR A 292 6.14 4.22 -23.64
N LYS A 293 6.01 5.13 -22.67
CA LYS A 293 5.42 6.45 -22.89
C LYS A 293 6.19 7.24 -23.93
N ASP A 294 7.51 7.25 -23.87
CA ASP A 294 8.36 7.97 -24.82
C ASP A 294 8.29 7.33 -26.23
N ALA A 295 8.24 6.00 -26.32
CA ALA A 295 8.05 5.31 -27.59
C ALA A 295 6.69 5.62 -28.23
N ILE A 296 5.60 5.55 -27.45
CA ILE A 296 4.25 5.87 -27.92
C ILE A 296 4.13 7.35 -28.27
N ARG A 297 4.78 8.23 -27.50
CA ARG A 297 4.87 9.66 -27.79
C ARG A 297 5.46 9.90 -29.19
N GLN A 298 6.52 9.19 -29.56
CA GLN A 298 7.12 9.35 -30.89
C GLN A 298 6.16 8.92 -32.00
N VAL A 299 5.47 7.79 -31.84
CA VAL A 299 4.45 7.33 -32.80
C VAL A 299 3.33 8.36 -32.97
N ILE A 300 2.88 8.98 -31.88
CA ILE A 300 1.80 9.99 -31.91
C ILE A 300 2.29 11.30 -32.52
N LEU A 301 3.55 11.70 -32.31
CA LEU A 301 4.13 12.91 -32.92
C LEU A 301 4.25 12.80 -34.43
N ASP A 302 4.51 11.60 -34.94
CA ASP A 302 4.58 11.34 -36.38
C ASP A 302 3.19 11.43 -37.06
N ASP A 303 2.10 11.31 -36.28
CA ASP A 303 0.72 11.59 -36.74
C ASP A 303 0.36 13.08 -36.60
N THR A 304 0.61 13.82 -37.68
CA THR A 304 0.30 15.26 -37.80
C THR A 304 -1.19 15.61 -37.61
N ALA A 305 -2.12 14.66 -37.64
CA ALA A 305 -3.54 14.93 -37.46
C ALA A 305 -3.94 15.16 -35.98
N ILE A 306 -3.08 14.81 -35.03
CA ILE A 306 -3.32 14.97 -33.59
C ILE A 306 -2.75 16.29 -33.11
N THR A 307 -3.62 17.20 -32.68
CA THR A 307 -3.20 18.45 -32.04
C THR A 307 -2.87 18.24 -30.56
N ARG A 308 -1.81 18.89 -30.08
CA ARG A 308 -1.32 18.82 -28.68
C ARG A 308 -1.02 17.38 -28.21
N PRO A 309 -0.23 16.59 -28.97
CA PRO A 309 -0.04 15.15 -28.73
C PRO A 309 0.45 14.80 -27.32
N GLU A 310 1.25 15.68 -26.70
CA GLU A 310 1.71 15.52 -25.30
C GLU A 310 0.57 15.37 -24.29
N LEU A 311 -0.53 16.10 -24.46
CA LEU A 311 -1.66 16.01 -23.55
C LEU A 311 -2.40 14.68 -23.69
N LEU A 312 -2.53 14.19 -24.93
CA LEU A 312 -3.13 12.90 -25.20
C LEU A 312 -2.28 11.77 -24.63
N VAL A 313 -0.95 11.80 -24.85
CA VAL A 313 0.01 10.84 -24.27
C VAL A 313 -0.10 10.85 -22.74
N ASN A 314 -0.06 12.02 -22.11
CA ASN A 314 -0.16 12.12 -20.65
C ASN A 314 -1.51 11.56 -20.13
N ALA A 315 -2.61 11.83 -20.83
CA ALA A 315 -3.92 11.34 -20.44
C ALA A 315 -4.02 9.80 -20.50
N ILE A 316 -3.58 9.18 -21.59
CA ILE A 316 -3.66 7.71 -21.77
C ILE A 316 -2.66 6.93 -20.91
N PHE A 317 -1.69 7.61 -20.30
CA PHE A 317 -0.75 7.03 -19.34
C PHE A 317 -1.14 7.27 -17.88
N THR A 318 -2.15 8.10 -17.61
CA THR A 318 -2.61 8.36 -16.24
C THR A 318 -3.35 7.14 -15.66
N GLN A 319 -3.97 6.33 -16.52
CA GLN A 319 -4.63 5.06 -16.16
C GLN A 319 -4.74 4.16 -17.40
N PRO A 320 -4.75 2.82 -17.26
CA PRO A 320 -4.83 1.92 -18.42
C PRO A 320 -6.15 2.03 -19.19
N PHE A 321 -7.25 2.35 -18.51
CA PHE A 321 -8.58 2.45 -19.11
C PHE A 321 -9.01 3.90 -19.28
N THR A 322 -9.05 4.36 -20.53
CA THR A 322 -9.45 5.73 -20.87
C THR A 322 -10.85 5.76 -21.49
N ARG A 323 -11.63 6.79 -21.18
CA ARG A 323 -12.90 7.11 -21.81
C ARG A 323 -12.83 8.52 -22.38
N VAL A 324 -13.68 8.80 -23.37
CA VAL A 324 -13.83 10.15 -23.94
C VAL A 324 -14.07 11.18 -22.83
N LYS A 325 -14.93 10.85 -21.85
CA LYS A 325 -15.23 11.72 -20.71
C LYS A 325 -14.00 12.17 -19.93
N HIS A 326 -12.97 11.31 -19.78
CA HIS A 326 -11.77 11.68 -19.02
C HIS A 326 -11.01 12.85 -19.68
N LEU A 327 -11.01 12.90 -21.02
CA LEU A 327 -10.36 13.97 -21.78
C LEU A 327 -11.21 15.24 -21.78
N THR A 328 -12.54 15.11 -21.78
CA THR A 328 -13.46 16.26 -21.79
C THR A 328 -13.61 16.89 -20.41
N ASP A 329 -13.70 16.10 -19.34
CA ASP A 329 -13.87 16.56 -17.95
C ASP A 329 -12.64 17.37 -17.50
N GLN A 330 -11.45 16.96 -17.94
CA GLN A 330 -10.20 17.69 -17.73
C GLN A 330 -9.99 18.86 -18.73
N ARG A 331 -10.97 19.12 -19.62
CA ARG A 331 -10.91 20.16 -20.66
C ARG A 331 -9.68 20.07 -21.57
N LEU A 332 -9.18 18.86 -21.80
CA LEU A 332 -8.06 18.63 -22.70
C LEU A 332 -8.50 18.76 -24.16
N TYR A 333 -9.67 18.21 -24.48
CA TYR A 333 -10.25 18.17 -25.82
C TYR A 333 -11.79 18.23 -25.78
N ALA A 334 -12.40 18.76 -26.84
CA ALA A 334 -13.84 18.63 -27.06
C ALA A 334 -14.21 17.17 -27.38
N GLU A 335 -15.44 16.77 -27.13
CA GLU A 335 -15.89 15.36 -27.21
C GLU A 335 -15.61 14.71 -28.57
N ASN A 336 -15.97 15.37 -29.68
CA ASN A 336 -15.72 14.86 -31.02
C ASN A 336 -14.23 14.69 -31.32
N THR A 337 -13.40 15.63 -30.86
CA THR A 337 -11.94 15.57 -31.01
C THR A 337 -11.34 14.44 -30.18
N ALA A 338 -11.74 14.31 -28.91
CA ALA A 338 -11.31 13.23 -28.04
C ALA A 338 -11.68 11.85 -28.62
N LYS A 339 -12.92 11.68 -29.10
CA LYS A 339 -13.36 10.44 -29.75
C LYS A 339 -12.57 10.16 -31.03
N LYS A 340 -12.31 11.17 -31.87
CA LYS A 340 -11.48 11.03 -33.07
C LYS A 340 -10.08 10.54 -32.70
N TYR A 341 -9.41 11.23 -31.78
CA TYR A 341 -8.03 10.92 -31.40
C TYR A 341 -7.90 9.55 -30.76
N LEU A 342 -8.81 9.17 -29.84
CA LEU A 342 -8.79 7.84 -29.24
C LEU A 342 -9.02 6.73 -30.27
N ASN A 343 -9.84 6.96 -31.31
CA ASN A 343 -10.01 6.00 -32.41
C ASN A 343 -8.76 5.91 -33.28
N GLN A 344 -8.10 7.03 -33.59
CA GLN A 344 -6.83 7.02 -34.32
C GLN A 344 -5.76 6.22 -33.57
N LEU A 345 -5.69 6.34 -32.24
CA LEU A 345 -4.78 5.51 -31.43
C LEU A 345 -5.15 4.03 -31.44
N VAL A 346 -6.42 3.68 -31.69
CA VAL A 346 -6.81 2.29 -31.93
C VAL A 346 -6.32 1.81 -33.29
N ASP A 347 -6.46 2.63 -34.33
CA ASP A 347 -6.00 2.31 -35.67
C ASP A 347 -4.47 2.16 -35.73
N LEU A 348 -3.74 2.92 -34.90
CA LEU A 348 -2.28 2.82 -34.72
C LEU A 348 -1.85 1.64 -33.82
N GLY A 349 -2.79 0.89 -33.23
CA GLY A 349 -2.49 -0.24 -32.34
C GLY A 349 -2.00 0.15 -30.94
N VAL A 350 -2.00 1.44 -30.61
CA VAL A 350 -1.63 1.97 -29.28
C VAL A 350 -2.71 1.64 -28.24
N LEU A 351 -3.97 1.76 -28.64
CA LEU A 351 -5.13 1.46 -27.79
C LEU A 351 -5.96 0.31 -28.36
N GLN A 352 -6.74 -0.35 -27.50
CA GLN A 352 -7.75 -1.32 -27.90
C GLN A 352 -9.12 -0.88 -27.41
N ARG A 353 -10.15 -1.00 -28.26
CA ARG A 353 -11.54 -0.83 -27.81
C ARG A 353 -11.95 -2.02 -26.94
N LYS A 354 -12.47 -1.74 -25.76
CA LYS A 354 -13.01 -2.75 -24.83
C LYS A 354 -14.40 -2.36 -24.36
N VAL A 355 -15.31 -3.34 -24.29
CA VAL A 355 -16.67 -3.15 -23.75
C VAL A 355 -16.76 -3.88 -22.43
N ILE A 356 -17.07 -3.17 -21.36
CA ILE A 356 -17.25 -3.74 -20.01
C ILE A 356 -18.66 -3.37 -19.55
N GLN A 357 -19.54 -4.36 -19.41
CA GLN A 357 -20.93 -4.18 -18.95
C GLN A 357 -21.68 -3.05 -19.70
N GLY A 358 -21.51 -3.00 -21.02
CA GLY A 358 -22.17 -1.99 -21.89
C GLY A 358 -21.46 -0.64 -21.99
N ASN A 359 -20.41 -0.38 -21.20
CA ASN A 359 -19.60 0.83 -21.31
C ASN A 359 -18.40 0.63 -22.24
N HIS A 360 -18.13 1.62 -23.11
CA HIS A 360 -16.97 1.63 -24.00
C HIS A 360 -15.75 2.27 -23.37
N TYR A 361 -14.61 1.58 -23.46
CA TYR A 361 -13.30 1.99 -22.99
C TYR A 361 -12.25 1.87 -24.10
N TYR A 362 -11.18 2.64 -23.96
CA TYR A 362 -9.95 2.51 -24.72
C TYR A 362 -8.86 2.04 -23.76
N LEU A 363 -8.38 0.82 -23.97
CA LEU A 363 -7.37 0.16 -23.15
C LEU A 363 -5.98 0.47 -23.72
N ASN A 364 -5.10 1.06 -22.91
CA ASN A 364 -3.68 1.16 -23.20
C ASN A 364 -3.01 -0.19 -22.94
N LEU A 365 -2.69 -0.91 -24.01
CA LEU A 365 -2.23 -2.30 -23.97
C LEU A 365 -0.91 -2.44 -23.22
N GLU A 366 0.07 -1.61 -23.54
CA GLU A 366 1.40 -1.69 -22.92
C GLU A 366 1.37 -1.29 -21.46
N LEU A 367 0.65 -0.20 -21.12
CA LEU A 367 0.51 0.18 -19.71
C LEU A 367 -0.23 -0.90 -18.91
N TYR A 368 -1.27 -1.51 -19.48
CA TYR A 368 -1.97 -2.60 -18.84
C TYR A 368 -1.05 -3.80 -18.59
N ARG A 369 -0.22 -4.18 -19.57
CA ARG A 369 0.76 -5.26 -19.45
C ARG A 369 1.79 -4.97 -18.35
N ILE A 370 2.39 -3.79 -18.35
CA ILE A 370 3.41 -3.41 -17.35
C ILE A 370 2.85 -3.44 -15.93
N LEU A 371 1.56 -3.11 -15.74
CA LEU A 371 0.93 -3.14 -14.43
C LEU A 371 0.43 -4.53 -14.01
N GLY A 372 0.20 -5.44 -14.95
CA GLY A 372 -0.26 -6.81 -14.68
C GLY A 372 0.87 -7.82 -14.42
N GLU A 373 2.06 -7.57 -14.95
CA GLU A 373 3.33 -8.26 -14.59
C GLU A 373 3.73 -7.96 -13.15
#